data_AF-A0A959KPJ1-F1
#
_entry.id   AF-A0A959KPJ1-F1
#
_cell.length_a   1.000
_cell.length_b   1.000
_cell.length_c   1.000
_cell.angle_alpha   90.00
_cell.angle_beta   90.00
_cell.angle_gamma   90.00
#
_symmetry.space_group_name_H-M   'P 1'
#
loop_
_entity.id
_entity.type
_entity.pdbx_description
1 polymer ?
#
loop_
_entity_poly.entity_id
_entity_poly.type
_entity_poly.pdbx_seq_one_letter_code
_entity_poly.pdbx_strand_id
1 'polypeptide(L)' 'MKPRQYLLWSIVFIFFCAELAGQTIVRGPYLQSGTTSSMVVRWRTDLATDSKVWYGSSPTNLTFNITLPGSRTE' A
#
# COMPACT_ATOMS: atom_id res chain seq x y z
N MET A 1 -23.94 39.84 -19.57
CA MET A 1 -23.22 39.02 -18.55
C MET A 1 -23.57 37.57 -18.80
N LYS A 2 -22.58 36.67 -18.96
CA LYS A 2 -22.73 35.34 -19.63
C LYS A 2 -22.82 34.19 -18.61
N PRO A 3 -24.00 33.85 -18.05
CA PRO A 3 -24.15 32.79 -17.03
C PRO A 3 -23.79 31.39 -17.55
N ARG A 4 -23.87 31.17 -18.87
CA ARG A 4 -23.52 29.89 -19.52
C ARG A 4 -22.03 29.55 -19.44
N GLN A 5 -21.16 30.55 -19.25
CA GLN A 5 -19.72 30.30 -19.14
C GLN A 5 -19.39 29.60 -17.83
N TYR A 6 -19.91 30.08 -16.69
CA TYR A 6 -19.62 29.48 -15.38
C TYR A 6 -20.16 28.06 -15.20
N LEU A 7 -21.28 27.72 -15.86
CA LEU A 7 -21.82 26.35 -15.89
C LEU A 7 -20.87 25.35 -16.58
N LEU A 8 -20.24 25.78 -17.68
CA LEU A 8 -19.24 24.97 -18.39
C LEU A 8 -17.97 24.78 -17.55
N TRP A 9 -17.52 25.82 -16.83
CA TRP A 9 -16.38 25.70 -15.91
C TRP A 9 -16.67 24.82 -14.70
N SER A 10 -17.91 24.79 -14.20
CA SER A 10 -18.30 23.94 -13.06
C SER A 10 -18.49 22.46 -13.43
N ILE A 11 -18.91 22.14 -14.66
CA ILE A 11 -18.96 20.75 -15.16
C ILE A 11 -17.55 20.17 -15.36
N VAL A 12 -16.60 20.98 -15.85
CA VAL A 12 -15.19 20.56 -15.99
C VAL A 12 -14.53 20.31 -14.62
N PHE A 13 -14.93 21.05 -13.58
CA PHE A 13 -14.38 20.88 -12.23
C PHE A 13 -14.88 19.61 -11.50
N ILE A 14 -16.04 19.08 -11.89
CA ILE A 14 -16.64 17.85 -11.32
C ILE A 14 -16.01 16.56 -11.90
N PHE A 15 -15.28 16.66 -13.02
CA PHE A 15 -14.74 15.48 -13.71
C PHE A 15 -13.40 14.95 -13.18
N PHE A 16 -12.80 15.59 -12.17
CA PHE A 16 -11.62 15.05 -11.50
C PHE A 16 -12.03 14.40 -10.17
N CYS A 17 -12.80 13.32 -10.26
CA CYS A 17 -12.98 12.40 -9.14
C CYS A 17 -11.75 11.48 -9.13
N ALA A 18 -10.73 11.82 -8.34
CA ALA A 18 -9.58 10.93 -8.15
C ALA A 18 -10.02 9.75 -7.27
N GLU A 19 -9.87 8.53 -7.79
CA GLU A 19 -10.05 7.31 -6.99
C GLU A 19 -8.93 7.23 -5.95
N LEU A 20 -9.29 7.40 -4.67
CA LEU A 20 -8.39 7.07 -3.56
C LEU A 20 -8.34 5.55 -3.40
N ALA A 21 -7.54 4.88 -4.22
CA ALA A 21 -7.25 3.47 -4.10
C ALA A 21 -6.01 3.25 -3.22
N GLY A 22 -6.15 2.49 -2.13
CA GLY A 22 -5.02 1.95 -1.38
C GLY A 22 -4.36 0.79 -2.12
N GLN A 23 -3.16 0.39 -1.70
CA GLN A 23 -2.49 -0.77 -2.28
C GLN A 23 -3.19 -2.05 -1.85
N THR A 24 -3.42 -2.97 -2.78
CA THR A 24 -4.02 -4.28 -2.50
C THR A 24 -2.97 -5.37 -2.52
N ILE A 25 -3.15 -6.37 -1.65
CA ILE A 25 -2.28 -7.55 -1.64
C ILE A 25 -2.74 -8.50 -2.76
N VAL A 26 -1.98 -8.57 -3.84
CA VAL A 26 -2.25 -9.49 -4.97
C VAL A 26 -1.72 -10.90 -4.70
N ARG A 27 -0.75 -11.04 -3.80
CA ARG A 27 -0.30 -12.34 -3.26
C ARG A 27 0.01 -12.20 -1.78
N GLY A 28 -0.65 -13.04 -0.98
CA GLY A 28 -0.53 -13.04 0.49
C GLY A 28 0.89 -13.35 0.99
N PRO A 29 1.17 -13.06 2.28
CA PRO A 29 2.48 -13.32 2.89
C PRO A 29 2.89 -14.78 2.83
N TYR A 30 4.12 -15.06 2.44
CA TYR A 30 4.73 -16.38 2.45
C TYR A 30 6.18 -16.30 2.93
N LEU A 31 6.68 -17.44 3.40
CA LEU A 31 8.04 -17.58 3.92
C LEU A 31 8.98 -18.09 2.84
N GLN A 32 10.18 -17.53 2.77
CA GLN A 32 11.23 -17.93 1.85
C GLN A 32 12.59 -17.95 2.56
N SER A 33 13.48 -18.84 2.12
CA SER A 33 14.89 -18.89 2.56
C SER A 33 15.08 -18.95 4.09
N GLY A 34 14.33 -19.84 4.75
CA GLY A 34 14.47 -20.08 6.19
C GLY A 34 15.81 -20.70 6.56
N THR A 35 16.40 -20.20 7.64
CA THR A 35 17.52 -20.81 8.36
C THR A 35 17.13 -21.05 9.81
N THR A 36 18.04 -21.60 10.63
CA THR A 36 17.82 -21.77 12.06
C THR A 36 17.61 -20.44 12.81
N SER A 37 18.07 -19.31 12.25
CA SER A 37 18.04 -18.00 12.91
C SER A 37 17.44 -16.86 12.08
N SER A 38 17.03 -17.13 10.83
CA SER A 38 16.48 -16.10 9.93
C SER A 38 15.40 -16.64 9.01
N MET A 39 14.56 -15.74 8.51
CA MET A 39 13.50 -16.04 7.55
C MET A 39 13.20 -14.80 6.71
N VAL A 40 12.84 -14.98 5.45
CA VAL A 40 12.35 -13.88 4.60
C VAL A 40 10.84 -13.98 4.48
N VAL A 41 10.14 -12.90 4.83
CA VAL A 41 8.69 -12.75 4.60
C VAL A 41 8.50 -11.98 3.30
N ARG A 42 7.69 -12.51 2.39
CA ARG A 42 7.39 -11.88 1.10
C ARG A 42 5.90 -11.82 0.85
N TRP A 43 5.44 -10.76 0.23
CA TRP A 43 4.09 -10.60 -0.31
C TRP A 43 4.20 -9.76 -1.58
N ARG A 44 3.09 -9.65 -2.32
CA ARG A 44 3.04 -8.74 -3.48
C ARG A 44 1.85 -7.81 -3.38
N THR A 45 2.07 -6.56 -3.76
CA THR A 45 1.03 -5.56 -3.96
C THR A 45 0.82 -5.25 -5.43
N ASP A 46 -0.34 -4.68 -5.75
CA ASP A 46 -0.67 -4.14 -7.08
C ASP A 46 0.14 -2.87 -7.41
N LEU A 47 0.40 -2.04 -6.40
CA LEU A 47 1.14 -0.79 -6.51
C LEU A 47 2.37 -0.80 -5.60
N ALA A 48 3.42 -0.12 -6.07
CA ALA A 48 4.67 -0.04 -5.37
C ALA A 48 4.54 0.78 -4.07
N THR A 49 5.01 0.23 -2.95
CA THR A 49 4.87 0.85 -1.62
C THR A 49 5.93 0.37 -0.64
N ASP A 50 6.07 1.10 0.47
CA ASP A 50 6.92 0.69 1.59
C ASP A 50 6.42 -0.61 2.21
N SER A 51 7.34 -1.38 2.79
CA SER A 51 7.03 -2.65 3.44
C SER A 51 7.32 -2.58 4.94
N LYS A 52 6.38 -3.05 5.78
CA LYS A 52 6.58 -3.10 7.23
C LYS A 52 6.08 -4.41 7.82
N VAL A 53 6.89 -5.02 8.68
CA VAL A 53 6.54 -6.25 9.41
C VAL A 53 6.68 -6.02 10.91
N TRP A 54 5.68 -6.43 11.67
CA TRP A 54 5.74 -6.55 13.13
C TRP A 54 5.82 -8.03 13.52
N TYR A 55 6.67 -8.38 14.47
CA TYR A 55 6.89 -9.76 14.89
C TYR A 55 7.28 -9.86 16.37
N GLY A 56 7.17 -11.06 16.92
CA GLY A 56 7.44 -11.36 18.33
C GLY A 56 7.29 -12.85 18.62
N SER A 57 7.62 -13.25 19.85
CA SER A 57 7.51 -14.64 20.32
C SER A 57 6.09 -15.03 20.75
N SER A 58 5.18 -14.07 20.87
CA SER A 58 3.76 -14.30 21.19
C SER A 58 2.87 -13.54 20.19
N PRO A 59 1.78 -14.15 19.70
CA PRO A 59 0.79 -13.48 18.85
C PRO A 59 0.15 -12.24 19.50
N THR A 60 0.10 -12.18 20.83
CA THR A 60 -0.44 -11.04 21.58
C THR A 60 0.60 -9.98 21.91
N ASN A 61 1.88 -10.18 21.55
CA ASN A 61 2.97 -9.27 21.89
C ASN A 61 4.03 -9.19 20.78
N LEU A 62 3.78 -8.35 19.78
CA LEU A 62 4.67 -8.11 18.63
C LEU A 62 5.51 -6.85 18.84
N THR A 63 6.55 -6.95 19.67
CA THR A 63 7.39 -5.80 20.08
C THR A 63 8.46 -5.41 19.07
N PHE A 64 8.76 -6.28 18.09
CA PHE A 64 9.77 -6.00 17.07
C PHE A 64 9.11 -5.56 15.77
N ASN A 65 9.73 -4.65 15.05
CA ASN A 65 9.31 -4.29 13.71
C ASN A 65 10.48 -3.92 12.80
N ILE A 66 10.30 -4.14 11.51
CA ILE A 66 11.22 -3.71 10.47
C ILE A 66 10.43 -3.00 9.38
N THR A 67 10.94 -1.85 8.93
CA THR A 67 10.40 -1.10 7.79
C THR A 67 11.45 -1.07 6.70
N LEU A 68 11.06 -1.48 5.50
CA LEU A 68 11.84 -1.35 4.28
C LEU A 68 11.21 -0.22 3.45
N PRO A 69 11.79 0.99 3.49
CA PRO A 69 11.34 2.06 2.62
C PRO A 69 11.73 1.75 1.18
N GLY A 70 10.87 2.12 0.24
CA GLY A 70 11.11 1.96 -1.17
C GLY A 70 9.85 1.62 -1.94
N SER A 71 9.70 2.27 -3.10
CA SER A 71 8.62 1.99 -4.05
C SER A 71 8.89 0.66 -4.77
N ARG A 72 8.50 -0.46 -4.15
CA ARG A 72 8.57 -1.82 -4.73
C ARG A 72 7.24 -2.56 -4.57
N THR A 73 6.99 -3.52 -5.45
CA THR A 73 5.79 -4.39 -5.39
C THR A 73 6.09 -5.76 -4.78
N GLU A 74 7.37 -6.08 -4.50
CA GLU A 74 7.84 -7.35 -3.91
C GLU A 74 9.21 -7.23 -3.22
#